data_AF-A0A2G6J1E1-F1
#
_entry.id   AF-A0A2G6J1E1-F1
#
_cell.length_a   1.000
_cell.length_b   1.000
_cell.length_c   1.000
_cell.angle_alpha   90.00
_cell.angle_beta   90.00
_cell.angle_gamma   90.00
#
_symmetry.space_group_name_H-M   'P 1'
#
loop_
_entity.id
_entity.type
_entity.pdbx_description
1 polymer ?
#
loop_
_entity_poly.entity_id
_entity_poly.type
_entity_poly.pdbx_seq_one_letter_code
_entity_poly.pdbx_strand_id
1 'polypeptide(L)'
;MPELPEVEIVRRNLSRWMGPERAVVRVAAAAAGRIEGDLQRLVGRRAARWGRRGKVLIGAFDGGVALLSHLGMSGKWVRAPAPRGYERIVVDLDDGTRLALVDTRRLGRTWVVDADAVAAHPRLAGLGPDPLADGLDGPTLRARVVAGRPGPLKTRLLDQARLAGFGNICVAEAASAPPSTPTPPPAAWATPPGRAWPGGCSPTSTTPSPASRATSCATSARGATTPSRSTAAQPRPVRAAAPPSPRPPSPGAPPSFALAASPNPEPAHEPSRPVSLWIPRGVCAHDHPARPPMSRWYGALGAAFGAVGVMAGAFGAHGLKEALSPARLAIWDTAAEYQLVHAVALVLAWLVAERVPGRAARVAGAAFACGVLVFCGSLYLLAVTDVRWLGAITPLGGVAFIVGWLALALALRPRGAGGAS
;
A
#
# COMPACT_ATOMS: atom_id res chain seq x y z
N MET A 1 0.39 2.36 -3.04
CA MET A 1 -0.08 1.86 -4.35
C MET A 1 -1.37 2.60 -4.63
N PRO A 2 -1.50 3.35 -5.74
CA PRO A 2 -2.77 3.96 -6.10
C PRO A 2 -3.87 2.90 -6.18
N GLU A 3 -4.91 3.08 -5.39
CA GLU A 3 -6.12 2.27 -5.42
C GLU A 3 -7.21 3.06 -6.14
N LEU A 4 -8.44 2.59 -6.08
CA LEU A 4 -9.55 3.21 -6.77
C LEU A 4 -9.76 4.71 -6.40
N PRO A 5 -9.66 5.15 -5.13
CA PRO A 5 -9.78 6.57 -4.79
C PRO A 5 -8.68 7.44 -5.40
N GLU A 6 -7.42 7.03 -5.31
CA GLU A 6 -6.30 7.81 -5.86
C GLU A 6 -6.35 7.88 -7.39
N VAL A 7 -6.72 6.78 -8.05
CA VAL A 7 -6.85 6.76 -9.51
C VAL A 7 -8.03 7.63 -9.95
N GLU A 8 -9.14 7.68 -9.20
CA GLU A 8 -10.24 8.59 -9.49
C GLU A 8 -9.85 10.07 -9.32
N ILE A 9 -9.04 10.39 -8.31
CA ILE A 9 -8.47 11.75 -8.15
C ILE A 9 -7.60 12.11 -9.35
N VAL A 10 -6.74 11.18 -9.81
CA VAL A 10 -5.90 11.40 -10.99
C VAL A 10 -6.74 11.57 -12.25
N ARG A 11 -7.81 10.78 -12.44
CA ARG A 11 -8.76 10.94 -13.56
C ARG A 11 -9.39 12.33 -13.58
N ARG A 12 -9.85 12.82 -12.42
CA ARG A 12 -10.43 14.17 -12.29
C ARG A 12 -9.40 15.26 -12.61
N ASN A 13 -8.17 15.10 -12.15
CA ASN A 13 -7.09 16.03 -12.45
C ASN A 13 -6.74 16.05 -13.93
N LEU A 14 -6.61 14.88 -14.57
CA LEU A 14 -6.35 14.78 -16.01
C LEU A 14 -7.50 15.36 -16.84
N SER A 15 -8.76 15.15 -16.43
CA SER A 15 -9.91 15.81 -17.08
C SER A 15 -9.81 17.33 -17.07
N ARG A 16 -9.21 17.91 -16.01
CA ARG A 16 -9.03 19.36 -15.85
C ARG A 16 -7.78 19.89 -16.55
N TRP A 17 -6.69 19.13 -16.53
CA TRP A 17 -5.38 19.56 -17.04
C TRP A 17 -5.20 19.25 -18.52
N MET A 18 -5.68 18.10 -18.97
CA MET A 18 -5.60 17.60 -20.35
C MET A 18 -7.01 17.21 -20.80
N GLY A 19 -7.90 18.22 -20.85
CA GLY A 19 -9.29 18.07 -21.29
C GLY A 19 -9.46 18.40 -22.77
N PRO A 20 -10.70 18.48 -23.28
CA PRO A 20 -10.99 18.72 -24.70
C PRO A 20 -10.48 20.08 -25.20
N GLU A 21 -10.35 21.06 -24.31
CA GLU A 21 -9.90 22.42 -24.64
C GLU A 21 -8.40 22.52 -24.96
N ARG A 22 -7.61 21.45 -24.78
CA ARG A 22 -6.15 21.50 -24.95
C ARG A 22 -5.64 20.40 -25.88
N ALA A 23 -4.91 20.78 -26.92
CA ALA A 23 -4.26 19.84 -27.80
C ALA A 23 -2.88 19.46 -27.26
N VAL A 24 -2.51 18.20 -27.47
CA VAL A 24 -1.16 17.72 -27.18
C VAL A 24 -0.22 18.20 -28.29
N VAL A 25 0.80 18.96 -27.94
CA VAL A 25 1.79 19.49 -28.90
C VAL A 25 3.05 18.64 -28.93
N ARG A 26 3.43 18.04 -27.80
CA ARG A 26 4.60 17.19 -27.70
C ARG A 26 4.36 16.06 -26.74
N VAL A 27 4.82 14.86 -27.11
CA VAL A 27 4.95 13.74 -26.18
C VAL A 27 6.36 13.19 -26.25
N ALA A 28 6.96 12.95 -25.08
CA ALA A 28 8.25 12.29 -24.96
C ALA A 28 8.17 11.17 -23.92
N ALA A 29 8.79 10.03 -24.25
CA ALA A 29 8.97 8.91 -23.35
C ALA A 29 10.43 8.81 -22.91
N ALA A 30 10.65 8.54 -21.62
CA ALA A 30 11.98 8.12 -21.17
C ALA A 30 12.18 6.63 -21.51
N ALA A 31 13.41 6.23 -21.86
CA ALA A 31 13.74 4.83 -22.18
C ALA A 31 13.36 3.81 -21.09
N ALA A 32 13.21 4.27 -19.83
CA ALA A 32 12.79 3.45 -18.70
C ALA A 32 11.26 3.32 -18.53
N GLY A 33 10.45 3.93 -19.41
CA GLY A 33 8.99 3.80 -19.40
C GLY A 33 8.53 2.46 -19.97
N ARG A 34 7.55 1.82 -19.32
CA ARG A 34 6.88 0.62 -19.86
C ARG A 34 5.68 1.04 -20.68
N ILE A 35 5.92 1.29 -21.96
CA ILE A 35 4.93 1.83 -22.90
C ILE A 35 4.76 0.82 -24.04
N GLU A 36 3.52 0.49 -24.34
CA GLU A 36 3.13 -0.37 -25.46
C GLU A 36 2.31 0.48 -26.45
N GLY A 37 2.63 0.41 -27.75
CA GLY A 37 2.06 1.30 -28.76
C GLY A 37 2.81 2.64 -28.90
N ASP A 38 2.39 3.46 -29.86
CA ASP A 38 3.07 4.70 -30.23
C ASP A 38 2.42 5.94 -29.59
N LEU A 39 3.14 6.60 -28.68
CA LEU A 39 2.72 7.84 -28.02
C LEU A 39 2.68 9.05 -28.97
N GLN A 40 3.41 9.03 -30.08
CA GLN A 40 3.36 10.13 -31.06
C GLN A 40 1.97 10.23 -31.71
N ARG A 41 1.18 9.15 -31.69
CA ARG A 41 -0.23 9.17 -32.05
C ARG A 41 -1.07 10.11 -31.16
N LEU A 42 -0.57 10.64 -30.06
CA LEU A 42 -1.30 11.64 -29.28
C LEU A 42 -1.03 13.08 -29.75
N VAL A 43 0.04 13.33 -30.50
CA VAL A 43 0.40 14.68 -30.95
C VAL A 43 -0.65 15.22 -31.93
N GLY A 44 -1.02 16.49 -31.75
CA GLY A 44 -2.08 17.19 -32.48
C GLY A 44 -3.49 16.89 -31.98
N ARG A 45 -3.66 15.92 -31.08
CA ARG A 45 -4.97 15.43 -30.63
C ARG A 45 -5.42 16.05 -29.31
N ARG A 46 -6.74 16.07 -29.09
CA ARG A 46 -7.39 16.55 -27.87
C ARG A 46 -8.04 15.38 -27.13
N ALA A 47 -7.88 15.35 -25.81
CA ALA A 47 -8.53 14.33 -24.99
C ALA A 47 -10.02 14.69 -24.81
N ALA A 48 -10.89 14.07 -25.60
CA ALA A 48 -12.34 14.26 -25.51
C ALA A 48 -12.88 13.89 -24.12
N ARG A 49 -12.36 12.83 -23.50
CA ARG A 49 -12.82 12.39 -22.17
C ARG A 49 -11.76 11.58 -21.42
N TRP A 50 -11.71 11.77 -20.11
CA TRP A 50 -10.99 10.89 -19.18
C TRP A 50 -11.94 10.03 -18.33
N GLY A 51 -11.83 8.72 -18.52
CA GLY A 51 -12.49 7.66 -17.76
C GLY A 51 -11.51 6.85 -16.90
N ARG A 52 -12.06 5.87 -16.18
CA ARG A 52 -11.30 4.91 -15.37
C ARG A 52 -12.08 3.60 -15.32
N ARG A 53 -11.35 2.49 -15.29
CA ARG A 53 -11.88 1.17 -14.92
C ARG A 53 -10.91 0.51 -13.96
N GLY A 54 -11.37 0.18 -12.75
CA GLY A 54 -10.52 -0.31 -11.67
C GLY A 54 -9.33 0.63 -11.41
N LYS A 55 -8.11 0.12 -11.60
CA LYS A 55 -6.87 0.91 -11.38
C LYS A 55 -6.26 1.44 -12.68
N VAL A 56 -7.01 1.42 -13.77
CA VAL A 56 -6.57 1.84 -15.10
C VAL A 56 -7.29 3.14 -15.49
N LEU A 57 -6.51 4.17 -15.81
CA LEU A 57 -6.99 5.42 -16.41
C LEU A 57 -7.20 5.22 -17.92
N ILE A 58 -8.21 5.87 -18.47
CA ILE A 58 -8.58 5.78 -19.89
C ILE A 58 -8.76 7.21 -20.42
N GLY A 59 -7.84 7.68 -21.26
CA GLY A 59 -7.98 8.93 -22.00
C GLY A 59 -8.43 8.64 -23.43
N ALA A 60 -9.65 9.02 -23.79
CA ALA A 60 -10.14 8.93 -25.16
C ALA A 60 -9.79 10.25 -25.89
N PHE A 61 -9.01 10.15 -26.96
CA PHE A 61 -8.60 11.25 -27.80
C PHE A 61 -9.42 11.24 -29.10
N ASP A 62 -9.53 12.41 -29.74
CA ASP A 62 -10.06 12.50 -31.09
C ASP A 62 -9.24 11.68 -32.12
N GLY A 63 -9.84 11.43 -33.29
CA GLY A 63 -9.20 10.60 -34.32
C GLY A 63 -8.99 9.14 -33.90
N GLY A 64 -9.84 8.61 -33.02
CA GLY A 64 -9.94 7.17 -32.72
C GLY A 64 -8.81 6.60 -31.87
N VAL A 65 -8.08 7.41 -31.10
CA VAL A 65 -6.95 6.96 -30.28
C VAL A 65 -7.32 6.96 -28.80
N ALA A 66 -6.85 5.98 -28.05
CA ALA A 66 -7.00 5.92 -26.60
C ALA A 66 -5.66 5.67 -25.89
N LEU A 67 -5.48 6.35 -24.76
CA LEU A 67 -4.37 6.17 -23.84
C LEU A 67 -4.86 5.44 -22.58
N LEU A 68 -4.33 4.26 -22.32
CA LEU A 68 -4.54 3.52 -21.07
C LEU A 68 -3.33 3.70 -20.16
N SER A 69 -3.54 4.00 -18.89
CA SER A 69 -2.44 4.22 -17.94
C SER A 69 -2.72 3.55 -16.59
N HIS A 70 -1.94 2.54 -16.25
CA HIS A 70 -1.93 1.91 -14.93
C HIS A 70 -0.75 2.45 -14.11
N LEU A 71 -1.02 3.09 -12.97
CA LEU A 71 -0.01 3.83 -12.19
C LEU A 71 0.97 2.93 -11.42
N GLY A 72 0.70 1.62 -11.32
CA GLY A 72 1.57 0.71 -10.59
C GLY A 72 1.55 1.00 -9.08
N MET A 73 2.72 1.12 -8.45
CA MET A 73 2.81 1.39 -7.01
C MET A 73 3.08 2.85 -6.64
N SER A 74 3.82 3.57 -7.49
CA SER A 74 4.34 4.93 -7.23
C SER A 74 4.06 5.92 -8.35
N GLY A 75 3.42 5.46 -9.43
CA GLY A 75 3.08 6.31 -10.57
C GLY A 75 2.12 7.42 -10.18
N LYS A 76 2.38 8.62 -10.71
CA LYS A 76 1.52 9.79 -10.55
C LYS A 76 1.64 10.71 -11.76
N TRP A 77 0.51 11.26 -12.19
CA TRP A 77 0.48 12.38 -13.13
C TRP A 77 0.60 13.69 -12.37
N VAL A 78 1.49 14.57 -12.81
CA VAL A 78 1.75 15.87 -12.19
C VAL A 78 1.84 16.96 -13.25
N ARG A 79 1.45 18.19 -12.89
CA ARG A 79 1.92 19.38 -13.58
C ARG A 79 3.37 19.64 -13.20
N ALA A 80 4.24 19.73 -14.19
CA ALA A 80 5.69 19.82 -14.02
C ALA A 80 6.24 20.94 -14.92
N PRO A 81 6.13 22.22 -14.51
CA PRO A 81 6.60 23.35 -15.33
C PRO A 81 8.10 23.29 -15.64
N ALA A 82 8.87 22.55 -14.85
CA ALA A 82 10.26 22.21 -15.12
C ALA A 82 10.45 20.68 -15.06
N PRO A 83 11.48 20.13 -15.74
CA PRO A 83 11.84 18.72 -15.67
C PRO A 83 12.02 18.23 -14.24
N ARG A 84 11.49 17.04 -13.95
CA ARG A 84 11.60 16.36 -12.65
C ARG A 84 12.32 15.03 -12.79
N GLY A 85 12.91 14.57 -11.69
CA GLY A 85 13.44 13.22 -11.61
C GLY A 85 12.33 12.18 -11.82
N TYR A 86 12.69 11.06 -12.46
CA TYR A 86 11.83 9.89 -12.65
C TYR A 86 10.61 10.10 -13.57
N GLU A 87 10.64 11.10 -14.44
CA GLU A 87 9.69 11.23 -15.55
C GLU A 87 9.76 9.99 -16.46
N ARG A 88 8.58 9.51 -16.87
CA ARG A 88 8.40 8.36 -17.77
C ARG A 88 7.74 8.77 -19.06
N ILE A 89 6.73 9.62 -18.95
CA ILE A 89 6.05 10.25 -20.07
C ILE A 89 5.95 11.74 -19.73
N VAL A 90 6.28 12.59 -20.69
CA VAL A 90 6.09 14.04 -20.62
C VAL A 90 5.15 14.41 -21.76
N VAL A 91 4.13 15.20 -21.46
CA VAL A 91 3.15 15.71 -22.41
C VAL A 91 3.11 17.22 -22.27
N ASP A 92 3.39 17.94 -23.35
CA ASP A 92 3.19 19.39 -23.40
C ASP A 92 1.93 19.70 -24.20
N LEU A 93 1.16 20.66 -23.70
CA LEU A 93 -0.09 21.11 -24.29
C LEU A 93 0.09 22.47 -24.97
N ASP A 94 -0.86 22.82 -25.84
CA ASP A 94 -0.90 24.06 -26.61
C ASP A 94 -1.01 25.33 -25.76
N ASP A 95 -1.56 25.25 -24.55
CA ASP A 95 -1.62 26.35 -23.58
C ASP A 95 -0.34 26.52 -22.73
N GLY A 96 0.73 25.80 -23.07
CA GLY A 96 2.00 25.79 -22.34
C GLY A 96 2.00 24.91 -21.09
N THR A 97 0.89 24.22 -20.77
CA THR A 97 0.86 23.27 -19.65
C THR A 97 1.74 22.07 -19.94
N ARG A 98 2.73 21.83 -19.07
CA ARG A 98 3.56 20.63 -19.07
C ARG A 98 3.09 19.61 -18.02
N LEU A 99 2.79 18.41 -18.48
CA LEU A 99 2.38 17.27 -17.66
C LEU A 99 3.43 16.17 -17.71
N ALA A 100 3.58 15.45 -16.59
CA ALA A 100 4.47 14.31 -16.54
C ALA A 100 3.87 13.15 -15.75
N LEU A 101 4.00 11.94 -16.28
CA LEU A 101 3.89 10.69 -15.54
C LEU A 101 5.23 10.42 -14.87
N VAL A 102 5.27 10.52 -13.54
CA VAL A 102 6.45 10.23 -12.72
C VAL A 102 6.26 8.88 -12.05
N ASP A 103 7.25 7.99 -12.17
CA ASP A 103 7.22 6.69 -11.50
C ASP A 103 8.62 6.24 -11.08
N THR A 104 8.90 6.31 -9.78
CA THR A 104 10.20 5.93 -9.21
C THR A 104 10.49 4.44 -9.34
N ARG A 105 9.47 3.57 -9.20
CA ARG A 105 9.62 2.10 -9.21
C ARG A 105 9.52 1.46 -10.59
N ARG A 106 9.14 2.22 -11.62
CA ARG A 106 9.03 1.73 -13.03
C ARG A 106 8.08 0.53 -13.18
N LEU A 107 6.99 0.55 -12.41
CA LEU A 107 5.97 -0.51 -12.41
C LEU A 107 4.67 -0.07 -13.09
N GLY A 108 4.49 1.24 -13.27
CA GLY A 108 3.43 1.78 -14.09
C GLY A 108 3.58 1.32 -15.53
N ARG A 109 2.45 1.14 -16.21
CA ARG A 109 2.39 0.73 -17.62
C ARG A 109 1.40 1.61 -18.36
N THR A 110 1.75 1.92 -19.59
CA THR A 110 0.95 2.75 -20.48
C THR A 110 0.75 2.04 -21.80
N TRP A 111 -0.46 2.13 -22.36
CA TRP A 111 -0.79 1.57 -23.66
C TRP A 111 -1.43 2.64 -24.53
N VAL A 112 -1.03 2.71 -25.79
CA VAL A 112 -1.72 3.50 -26.82
C VAL A 112 -2.38 2.53 -27.78
N VAL A 113 -3.70 2.60 -27.84
CA VAL A 113 -4.55 1.66 -28.58
C VAL A 113 -5.59 2.41 -29.38
N ASP A 114 -6.24 1.73 -30.31
CA ASP A 114 -7.42 2.26 -30.98
C ASP A 114 -8.60 2.33 -29.99
N ALA A 115 -9.45 3.33 -30.16
CA ALA A 115 -10.54 3.61 -29.23
C ALA A 115 -11.55 2.45 -29.15
N ASP A 116 -11.81 1.76 -30.25
CA ASP A 116 -12.67 0.56 -30.29
C ASP A 116 -12.05 -0.66 -29.59
N ALA A 117 -10.72 -0.76 -29.56
CA ALA A 117 -9.99 -1.87 -28.94
C ALA A 117 -9.91 -1.82 -27.40
N VAL A 118 -10.22 -0.68 -26.78
CA VAL A 118 -10.09 -0.50 -25.31
C VAL A 118 -10.95 -1.49 -24.53
N ALA A 119 -12.21 -1.73 -24.92
CA ALA A 119 -13.11 -2.60 -24.17
C ALA A 119 -12.60 -4.05 -24.13
N ALA A 120 -11.98 -4.50 -25.24
CA ALA A 120 -11.38 -5.81 -25.38
C ALA A 120 -9.96 -5.91 -24.80
N HIS A 121 -9.36 -4.79 -24.38
CA HIS A 121 -7.97 -4.76 -23.93
C HIS A 121 -7.77 -5.73 -22.73
N PRO A 122 -6.72 -6.57 -22.71
CA PRO A 122 -6.54 -7.61 -21.69
C PRO A 122 -6.50 -7.09 -20.25
N ARG A 123 -6.12 -5.81 -20.04
CA ARG A 123 -6.12 -5.15 -18.73
C ARG A 123 -7.51 -4.78 -18.22
N LEU A 124 -8.51 -4.77 -19.09
CA LEU A 124 -9.87 -4.32 -18.82
C LEU A 124 -10.89 -5.45 -18.94
N ALA A 125 -10.77 -6.31 -19.97
CA ALA A 125 -11.75 -7.35 -20.28
C ALA A 125 -12.02 -8.34 -19.12
N GLY A 126 -10.99 -8.64 -18.31
CA GLY A 126 -11.11 -9.57 -17.18
C GLY A 126 -11.47 -8.93 -15.84
N LEU A 127 -11.81 -7.64 -15.80
CA LEU A 127 -12.10 -6.96 -14.54
C LEU A 127 -13.51 -7.25 -14.04
N GLY A 128 -13.63 -7.38 -12.71
CA GLY A 128 -14.90 -7.44 -12.01
C GLY A 128 -15.68 -6.13 -12.09
N PRO A 129 -16.78 -6.00 -11.31
CA PRO A 129 -17.53 -4.76 -11.25
C PRO A 129 -16.65 -3.68 -10.61
N ASP A 130 -16.79 -2.46 -11.11
CA ASP A 130 -16.15 -1.28 -10.56
C ASP A 130 -17.14 -0.56 -9.63
N PRO A 131 -16.87 -0.48 -8.32
CA PRO A 131 -17.82 0.08 -7.35
C PRO A 131 -18.27 1.51 -7.63
N LEU A 132 -17.43 2.34 -8.27
CA LEU A 132 -17.81 3.72 -8.58
C LEU A 132 -18.48 3.86 -9.95
N ALA A 133 -18.17 2.98 -10.90
CA ALA A 133 -18.71 3.08 -12.25
C ALA A 133 -19.98 2.25 -12.45
N ASP A 134 -20.03 1.03 -11.90
CA ASP A 134 -21.16 0.10 -12.04
C ASP A 134 -22.10 0.13 -10.83
N GLY A 135 -21.64 0.71 -9.72
CA GLY A 135 -22.23 0.49 -8.41
C GLY A 135 -21.86 -0.88 -7.84
N LEU A 136 -22.08 -1.05 -6.54
CA LEU A 136 -21.88 -2.33 -5.86
C LEU A 136 -22.82 -2.45 -4.67
N ASP A 137 -23.75 -3.39 -4.76
CA ASP A 137 -24.66 -3.72 -3.65
C ASP A 137 -24.15 -4.92 -2.83
N GLY A 138 -24.70 -5.08 -1.63
CA GLY A 138 -24.35 -6.15 -0.71
C GLY A 138 -24.54 -7.56 -1.31
N PRO A 139 -25.67 -7.86 -1.98
CA PRO A 139 -25.89 -9.14 -2.64
C PRO A 139 -24.86 -9.47 -3.73
N THR A 140 -24.55 -8.52 -4.62
CA THR A 140 -23.56 -8.69 -5.69
C THR A 140 -22.16 -8.88 -5.11
N LEU A 141 -21.80 -8.09 -4.09
CA LEU A 141 -20.53 -8.26 -3.38
C LEU A 141 -20.44 -9.66 -2.77
N ARG A 142 -21.48 -10.12 -2.06
CA ARG A 142 -21.52 -11.47 -1.47
C ARG A 142 -21.42 -12.56 -2.54
N ALA A 143 -22.17 -12.45 -3.63
CA ALA A 143 -22.13 -13.43 -4.72
C ALA A 143 -20.74 -13.53 -5.36
N ARG A 144 -20.07 -12.40 -5.61
CA ARG A 144 -18.75 -12.41 -6.28
C ARG A 144 -17.58 -12.68 -5.34
N VAL A 145 -17.66 -12.20 -4.10
CA VAL A 145 -16.54 -12.26 -3.14
C VAL A 145 -16.69 -13.36 -2.12
N VAL A 146 -17.91 -13.83 -1.79
CA VAL A 146 -18.14 -14.88 -0.79
C VAL A 146 -18.55 -16.21 -1.43
N ALA A 147 -19.32 -16.21 -2.52
CA ALA A 147 -19.67 -17.46 -3.21
C ALA A 147 -18.48 -18.03 -4.04
N GLY A 148 -18.35 -19.35 -4.05
CA GLY A 148 -17.27 -20.09 -4.76
C GLY A 148 -16.18 -20.65 -3.85
N ARG A 149 -15.01 -20.98 -4.44
CA ARG A 149 -13.90 -21.68 -3.76
C ARG A 149 -13.47 -21.01 -2.44
N PRO A 150 -13.21 -21.80 -1.38
CA PRO A 150 -12.78 -21.27 -0.09
C PRO A 150 -11.40 -20.62 -0.18
N GLY A 151 -11.21 -19.56 0.60
CA GLY A 151 -9.94 -18.82 0.70
C GLY A 151 -10.10 -17.57 1.56
N PRO A 152 -8.99 -16.94 2.01
CA PRO A 152 -9.05 -15.76 2.86
C PRO A 152 -9.82 -14.61 2.22
N LEU A 153 -10.77 -14.02 2.94
CA LEU A 153 -11.62 -12.93 2.44
C LEU A 153 -10.81 -11.77 1.85
N LYS A 154 -9.71 -11.40 2.52
CA LYS A 154 -8.78 -10.36 2.05
C LYS A 154 -8.26 -10.66 0.65
N THR A 155 -7.83 -11.89 0.38
CA THR A 155 -7.32 -12.30 -0.93
C THR A 155 -8.41 -12.18 -2.00
N ARG A 156 -9.65 -12.54 -1.66
CA ARG A 156 -10.80 -12.50 -2.57
C ARG A 156 -11.25 -11.07 -2.88
N LEU A 157 -11.14 -10.16 -1.92
CA LEU A 157 -11.40 -8.73 -2.13
C LEU A 157 -10.31 -8.02 -2.95
N LEU A 158 -9.07 -8.52 -2.92
CA LEU A 158 -7.95 -8.01 -3.71
C LEU A 158 -7.93 -8.53 -5.15
N ASP A 159 -8.71 -9.58 -5.44
CA ASP A 159 -8.85 -10.16 -6.78
C ASP A 159 -9.61 -9.21 -7.71
N GLN A 160 -8.88 -8.63 -8.68
CA GLN A 160 -9.42 -7.63 -9.60
C GLN A 160 -10.48 -8.20 -10.55
N ALA A 161 -10.54 -9.52 -10.75
CA ALA A 161 -11.59 -10.18 -11.53
C ALA A 161 -12.90 -10.31 -10.74
N ARG A 162 -12.83 -10.34 -9.41
CA ARG A 162 -14.00 -10.35 -8.54
C ARG A 162 -14.49 -8.94 -8.24
N LEU A 163 -13.56 -8.03 -7.95
CA LEU A 163 -13.85 -6.64 -7.63
C LEU A 163 -12.74 -5.71 -8.12
N ALA A 164 -13.05 -4.85 -9.09
CA ALA A 164 -12.06 -3.98 -9.70
C ALA A 164 -11.75 -2.79 -8.78
N GLY A 165 -10.47 -2.43 -8.66
CA GLY A 165 -10.05 -1.17 -8.04
C GLY A 165 -9.66 -1.25 -6.56
N PHE A 166 -10.12 -2.27 -5.83
CA PHE A 166 -9.75 -2.45 -4.42
C PHE A 166 -8.27 -2.84 -4.28
N GLY A 167 -7.57 -2.25 -3.32
CA GLY A 167 -6.23 -2.64 -2.91
C GLY A 167 -6.12 -2.90 -1.42
N ASN A 168 -4.89 -2.93 -0.93
CA ASN A 168 -4.60 -3.34 0.44
C ASN A 168 -5.21 -2.39 1.47
N ILE A 169 -5.21 -1.09 1.19
CA ILE A 169 -5.72 -0.07 2.10
C ILE A 169 -7.24 -0.13 2.14
N CYS A 170 -7.92 -0.10 0.98
CA CYS A 170 -9.38 -0.18 0.93
C CYS A 170 -9.90 -1.44 1.63
N VAL A 171 -9.22 -2.59 1.46
CA VAL A 171 -9.63 -3.84 2.10
C VAL A 171 -9.38 -3.83 3.60
N ALA A 172 -8.24 -3.27 4.06
CA ALA A 172 -7.95 -3.18 5.48
C ALA A 172 -8.94 -2.25 6.20
N GLU A 173 -9.19 -1.06 5.64
CA GLU A 173 -10.13 -0.08 6.19
C GLU A 173 -11.56 -0.61 6.22
N ALA A 174 -12.01 -1.29 5.15
CA ALA A 174 -13.32 -1.90 5.11
C ALA A 174 -13.49 -3.02 6.16
N ALA A 175 -12.42 -3.75 6.49
CA ALA A 175 -12.44 -4.80 7.50
C ALA A 175 -12.39 -4.27 8.94
N SER A 176 -11.80 -3.09 9.16
CA SER A 176 -11.75 -2.44 10.48
C SER A 176 -12.97 -1.59 10.80
N ALA A 177 -13.78 -1.23 9.80
CA ALA A 177 -14.98 -0.43 10.01
C ALA A 177 -16.00 -1.20 10.88
N PRO A 178 -16.54 -0.58 11.95
CA PRO A 178 -17.65 -1.17 12.68
C PRO A 178 -18.85 -1.34 11.74
N PRO A 179 -19.70 -2.36 11.92
CA PRO A 179 -20.90 -2.52 11.10
C PRO A 179 -21.78 -1.28 11.27
N SER A 180 -21.84 -0.45 10.22
CA SER A 180 -22.69 0.73 10.18
C SER A 180 -24.09 0.33 9.70
N THR A 181 -25.11 0.95 10.29
CA THR A 181 -26.44 0.99 9.69
C THR A 181 -26.33 1.67 8.31
N PRO A 182 -26.88 1.09 7.24
CA PRO A 182 -26.77 1.66 5.90
C PRO A 182 -27.51 3.00 5.86
N THR A 183 -26.76 4.10 5.90
CA THR A 183 -27.28 5.42 5.53
C THR A 183 -27.26 5.53 4.01
N PRO A 184 -28.35 5.94 3.36
CA PRO A 184 -28.35 6.14 1.93
C PRO A 184 -27.33 7.23 1.55
N PRO A 185 -26.78 7.16 0.34
CA PRO A 185 -26.03 8.24 -0.25
C PRO A 185 -26.62 9.64 -0.02
N PRO A 186 -25.85 10.65 0.47
CA PRO A 186 -26.15 12.02 0.08
C PRO A 186 -26.28 12.09 -1.46
N ALA A 187 -27.37 12.65 -1.97
CA ALA A 187 -27.67 12.66 -3.42
C ALA A 187 -26.54 13.24 -4.31
N ALA A 188 -25.55 13.93 -3.73
CA ALA A 188 -24.38 14.49 -4.40
C ALA A 188 -23.32 13.47 -4.88
N TRP A 189 -23.35 12.19 -4.46
CA TRP A 189 -22.43 11.15 -4.98
C TRP A 189 -23.10 10.08 -5.84
N ALA A 190 -24.40 10.22 -6.11
CA ALA A 190 -25.05 9.44 -7.15
C ALA A 190 -24.57 9.95 -8.51
N THR A 191 -23.64 9.22 -9.14
CA THR A 191 -23.44 9.33 -10.58
C THR A 191 -24.76 8.93 -11.25
N PRO A 192 -25.33 9.74 -12.17
CA PRO A 192 -26.54 9.32 -12.87
C PRO A 192 -26.28 7.98 -13.59
N PRO A 193 -27.23 7.03 -13.54
CA PRO A 193 -27.03 5.71 -14.13
C PRO A 193 -26.93 5.81 -15.65
N GLY A 194 -25.99 5.05 -16.21
CA GLY A 194 -26.04 4.57 -17.59
C GLY A 194 -25.98 5.60 -18.71
N ARG A 195 -24.75 5.89 -19.19
CA ARG A 195 -24.53 5.90 -20.64
C ARG A 195 -23.46 4.86 -20.94
N ALA A 196 -23.89 3.78 -21.60
CA ALA A 196 -23.00 2.86 -22.27
C ALA A 196 -21.99 3.64 -23.11
N TRP A 197 -20.79 3.07 -23.27
CA TRP A 197 -19.77 3.68 -24.10
C TRP A 197 -20.28 3.73 -25.55
N PRO A 198 -20.54 4.92 -26.13
CA PRO A 198 -21.11 4.98 -27.47
C PRO A 198 -19.98 4.78 -28.48
N GLY A 199 -20.04 3.66 -29.22
CA GLY A 199 -19.46 3.61 -30.55
C GLY A 199 -20.28 4.52 -31.48
N GLY A 200 -19.59 5.33 -32.27
CA GLY A 200 -20.20 6.11 -33.36
C GLY A 200 -20.56 7.55 -32.99
N CYS A 201 -19.81 8.50 -33.54
CA CYS A 201 -20.21 9.90 -33.66
C CYS A 201 -21.25 10.06 -34.77
N SER A 202 -22.28 10.88 -34.52
CA SER A 202 -22.85 11.80 -35.51
C SER A 202 -23.52 12.98 -34.80
N PRO A 203 -23.51 14.19 -35.39
CA PRO A 203 -23.72 15.44 -34.66
C PRO A 203 -25.14 15.96 -34.83
N THR A 204 -25.72 16.53 -33.77
CA THR A 204 -26.65 17.65 -33.91
C THR A 204 -26.67 18.47 -32.64
N SER A 205 -26.47 19.77 -32.84
CA SER A 205 -26.58 20.91 -31.93
C SER A 205 -27.91 20.95 -31.16
N THR A 206 -27.92 21.58 -29.98
CA THR A 206 -28.63 22.86 -29.69
C THR A 206 -28.57 23.15 -28.17
N THR A 207 -28.06 24.33 -27.80
CA THR A 207 -28.27 25.06 -26.52
C THR A 207 -29.20 26.26 -26.81
N PRO A 208 -29.87 26.97 -25.84
CA PRO A 208 -29.39 27.43 -24.51
C PRO A 208 -30.40 27.21 -23.32
N SER A 209 -29.99 27.06 -22.04
CA SER A 209 -29.73 28.06 -20.94
C SER A 209 -30.98 28.80 -20.38
N PRO A 210 -31.03 29.42 -19.16
CA PRO A 210 -30.53 29.10 -17.79
C PRO A 210 -31.56 29.39 -16.62
N ALA A 211 -31.08 29.32 -15.36
CA ALA A 211 -31.65 29.77 -14.05
C ALA A 211 -32.57 28.76 -13.30
N SER A 212 -32.48 28.48 -11.99
CA SER A 212 -32.10 29.21 -10.77
C SER A 212 -31.95 28.16 -9.61
N ARG A 213 -30.95 28.15 -8.72
CA ARG A 213 -30.82 28.78 -7.37
C ARG A 213 -29.70 27.95 -6.67
N ALA A 214 -28.54 28.47 -6.28
CA ALA A 214 -28.20 29.35 -5.14
C ALA A 214 -28.51 28.76 -3.74
N THR A 215 -27.52 28.87 -2.84
CA THR A 215 -27.39 28.42 -1.42
C THR A 215 -26.86 26.98 -1.27
N SER A 216 -25.68 26.65 -0.70
CA SER A 216 -24.86 27.28 0.34
C SER A 216 -23.37 26.88 0.20
N CYS A 217 -22.49 27.84 0.44
CA CYS A 217 -21.08 27.75 0.90
C CYS A 217 -20.94 26.85 2.16
N ALA A 218 -19.80 26.39 2.65
CA ALA A 218 -18.36 26.52 2.38
C ALA A 218 -17.69 25.31 3.06
N THR A 219 -16.57 24.82 2.53
CA THR A 219 -15.31 24.55 3.27
C THR A 219 -14.31 24.03 2.25
N SER A 220 -13.57 24.96 1.66
CA SER A 220 -12.39 24.68 0.85
C SER A 220 -11.14 25.09 1.62
N ALA A 221 -10.07 24.34 1.35
CA ALA A 221 -8.67 24.75 1.44
C ALA A 221 -8.04 24.89 2.84
N ARG A 222 -7.21 23.90 3.19
CA ARG A 222 -5.90 24.17 3.80
C ARG A 222 -4.83 23.36 3.08
N GLY A 223 -4.14 24.04 2.16
CA GLY A 223 -2.86 23.60 1.61
C GLY A 223 -1.76 23.81 2.64
N ALA A 224 -0.82 22.88 2.69
CA ALA A 224 0.35 22.95 3.54
C ALA A 224 1.41 23.87 2.91
N THR A 225 1.89 24.85 3.66
CA THR A 225 3.09 25.65 3.39
C THR A 225 4.13 25.40 4.49
N THR A 226 5.37 25.29 4.03
CA THR A 226 6.66 25.13 4.70
C THR A 226 6.97 26.24 5.72
N PRO A 227 7.84 26.03 6.74
CA PRO A 227 8.35 27.14 7.55
C PRO A 227 9.82 27.48 7.26
N SER A 228 10.09 28.78 7.10
CA SER A 228 11.40 29.43 7.25
C SER A 228 11.55 30.03 8.65
N ARG A 229 12.78 30.06 9.16
CA ARG A 229 13.21 30.70 10.43
C ARG A 229 13.17 32.24 10.33
N SER A 230 12.77 32.94 11.40
CA SER A 230 13.68 33.70 12.29
C SER A 230 12.93 34.45 13.43
N THR A 231 13.54 34.39 14.61
CA THR A 231 13.68 35.40 15.70
C THR A 231 12.58 36.45 15.98
N ALA A 232 12.05 36.46 17.22
CA ALA A 232 12.40 37.42 18.28
C ALA A 232 11.47 37.25 19.51
N ALA A 233 12.05 37.43 20.70
CA ALA A 233 11.44 37.22 22.01
C ALA A 233 10.55 38.39 22.48
N GLN A 234 9.54 38.11 23.32
CA GLN A 234 9.40 38.62 24.71
C GLN A 234 8.08 38.13 25.39
N PRO A 235 7.98 38.15 26.74
CA PRO A 235 7.11 37.22 27.49
C PRO A 235 5.97 37.84 28.32
N ARG A 236 5.08 36.95 28.83
CA ARG A 236 4.09 37.03 29.95
C ARG A 236 2.66 37.55 29.62
N PRO A 237 1.62 37.22 30.42
CA PRO A 237 1.59 36.47 31.69
C PRO A 237 0.63 35.25 31.75
N VAL A 238 0.92 34.39 32.73
CA VAL A 238 0.10 33.26 33.19
C VAL A 238 -1.16 33.80 33.90
N ARG A 239 -2.34 33.28 33.54
CA ARG A 239 -3.58 33.50 34.30
C ARG A 239 -4.11 32.15 34.82
N ALA A 240 -4.45 32.18 36.10
CA ALA A 240 -4.76 31.05 36.95
C ALA A 240 -6.02 30.25 36.54
N ALA A 241 -5.97 28.95 36.83
CA ALA A 241 -7.06 28.01 36.66
C ALA A 241 -8.20 28.26 37.67
N ALA A 242 -9.44 28.22 37.18
CA ALA A 242 -10.65 28.20 38.00
C ALA A 242 -10.99 26.75 38.46
N PRO A 243 -11.58 26.55 39.65
CA PRO A 243 -11.86 25.23 40.21
C PRO A 243 -13.07 24.53 39.56
N PRO A 244 -13.16 23.19 39.63
CA PRO A 244 -14.24 22.43 38.99
C PRO A 244 -15.53 22.43 39.82
N SER A 245 -16.67 22.50 39.13
CA SER A 245 -18.02 22.37 39.68
C SER A 245 -18.38 20.91 40.03
N PRO A 246 -19.25 20.65 41.04
CA PRO A 246 -19.57 19.31 41.51
C PRO A 246 -20.50 18.52 40.55
N ARG A 247 -20.29 17.20 40.47
CA ARG A 247 -21.13 16.26 39.69
C ARG A 247 -22.45 15.94 40.42
N PRO A 248 -23.57 15.80 39.71
CA PRO A 248 -24.80 15.21 40.26
C PRO A 248 -24.72 13.66 40.35
N PRO A 249 -25.47 13.04 41.28
CA PRO A 249 -25.43 11.60 41.55
C PRO A 249 -26.16 10.75 40.50
N SER A 250 -25.69 9.52 40.31
CA SER A 250 -26.24 8.49 39.42
C SER A 250 -27.61 7.98 39.91
N PRO A 251 -28.63 7.82 39.05
CA PRO A 251 -29.88 7.16 39.41
C PRO A 251 -29.71 5.62 39.41
N GLY A 252 -30.20 4.99 40.47
CA GLY A 252 -30.12 3.57 40.76
C GLY A 252 -30.99 2.67 39.87
N ALA A 253 -30.68 1.38 39.94
CA ALA A 253 -31.35 0.30 39.21
C ALA A 253 -32.84 0.16 39.58
N PRO A 254 -33.73 -0.18 38.62
CA PRO A 254 -35.13 -0.48 38.92
C PRO A 254 -35.31 -1.88 39.54
N PRO A 255 -36.36 -2.09 40.37
CA PRO A 255 -36.60 -3.36 41.04
C PRO A 255 -37.20 -4.42 40.09
N SER A 256 -36.74 -5.66 40.26
CA SER A 256 -37.26 -6.84 39.57
C SER A 256 -38.64 -7.23 40.10
N PHE A 257 -39.65 -7.24 39.22
CA PHE A 257 -40.95 -7.83 39.51
C PHE A 257 -40.86 -9.36 39.51
N ALA A 258 -41.28 -9.97 40.63
CA ALA A 258 -41.51 -11.40 40.75
C ALA A 258 -42.88 -11.73 40.13
N LEU A 259 -42.90 -12.70 39.19
CA LEU A 259 -44.12 -13.32 38.69
C LEU A 259 -44.18 -14.77 39.16
N ALA A 260 -45.35 -15.11 39.69
CA ALA A 260 -45.68 -16.31 40.43
C ALA A 260 -45.56 -17.61 39.61
N ALA A 261 -45.23 -18.68 40.34
CA ALA A 261 -45.21 -20.05 39.87
C ALA A 261 -46.62 -20.57 39.52
N SER A 262 -46.69 -21.46 38.53
CA SER A 262 -47.81 -22.38 38.32
C SER A 262 -47.27 -23.82 38.17
N PRO A 263 -48.00 -24.86 38.60
CA PRO A 263 -47.44 -26.16 38.93
C PRO A 263 -47.78 -27.24 37.89
N ASN A 264 -46.76 -27.92 37.35
CA ASN A 264 -46.60 -29.38 37.42
C ASN A 264 -45.40 -29.85 36.57
N PRO A 265 -44.80 -31.01 36.92
CA PRO A 265 -43.45 -31.37 36.53
C PRO A 265 -43.42 -32.15 35.21
N GLU A 266 -42.58 -31.71 34.27
CA GLU A 266 -42.09 -32.56 33.19
C GLU A 266 -40.69 -33.09 33.54
N PRO A 267 -40.36 -34.34 33.16
CA PRO A 267 -39.16 -35.02 33.62
C PRO A 267 -37.90 -34.33 33.14
N ALA A 268 -36.94 -34.18 34.05
CA ALA A 268 -35.65 -33.56 33.79
C ALA A 268 -34.93 -34.27 32.62
N HIS A 269 -34.80 -33.58 31.50
CA HIS A 269 -33.72 -33.87 30.56
C HIS A 269 -32.40 -33.56 31.28
N GLU A 270 -31.73 -34.63 31.71
CA GLU A 270 -30.37 -34.57 32.23
C GLU A 270 -29.47 -33.90 31.17
N PRO A 271 -28.84 -32.75 31.46
CA PRO A 271 -27.89 -32.18 30.54
C PRO A 271 -26.76 -33.20 30.39
N SER A 272 -26.59 -33.70 29.17
CA SER A 272 -25.53 -34.63 28.78
C SER A 272 -24.22 -34.20 29.43
N ARG A 273 -23.78 -34.96 30.44
CA ARG A 273 -22.46 -34.80 31.04
C ARG A 273 -21.44 -34.85 29.90
N PRO A 274 -20.52 -33.88 29.76
CA PRO A 274 -19.43 -34.07 28.84
C PRO A 274 -18.68 -35.32 29.31
N VAL A 275 -18.67 -36.35 28.47
CA VAL A 275 -17.79 -37.50 28.66
C VAL A 275 -16.39 -36.93 28.57
N SER A 276 -15.80 -36.63 29.72
CA SER A 276 -14.38 -36.30 29.80
C SER A 276 -13.65 -37.59 29.47
N LEU A 277 -13.22 -37.72 28.22
CA LEU A 277 -12.25 -38.73 27.81
C LEU A 277 -10.96 -38.41 28.56
N TRP A 278 -10.79 -39.03 29.73
CA TRP A 278 -9.57 -38.96 30.51
C TRP A 278 -8.50 -39.77 29.77
N ILE A 279 -7.69 -39.07 28.97
CA ILE A 279 -6.47 -39.63 28.40
C ILE A 279 -5.41 -39.53 29.52
N PRO A 280 -4.90 -40.66 30.04
CA PRO A 280 -3.82 -40.60 31.01
C PRO A 280 -2.64 -39.85 30.39
N ARG A 281 -2.23 -38.75 31.03
CA ARG A 281 -0.95 -38.08 30.74
C ARG A 281 0.17 -39.05 31.11
N GLY A 282 0.55 -39.92 30.18
CA GLY A 282 1.58 -40.91 30.46
C GLY A 282 1.94 -41.89 29.34
N VAL A 283 1.35 -41.80 28.15
CA VAL A 283 1.70 -42.69 27.03
C VAL A 283 1.96 -41.84 25.80
N CYS A 284 3.17 -41.98 25.24
CA CYS A 284 3.81 -41.13 24.23
C CYS A 284 4.52 -39.87 24.76
N ALA A 285 5.15 -39.96 25.95
CA ALA A 285 6.40 -39.25 26.16
C ALA A 285 7.52 -40.06 25.49
N HIS A 286 7.58 -40.00 24.15
CA HIS A 286 8.91 -40.06 23.55
C HIS A 286 9.54 -38.71 23.89
N ASP A 287 10.49 -38.74 24.83
CA ASP A 287 11.45 -37.66 25.02
C ASP A 287 12.17 -37.43 23.68
N HIS A 288 11.56 -36.63 22.81
CA HIS A 288 12.33 -35.91 21.84
C HIS A 288 13.18 -34.95 22.67
N PRO A 289 14.53 -35.07 22.66
CA PRO A 289 15.35 -34.07 23.29
C PRO A 289 14.89 -32.73 22.74
N ALA A 290 14.40 -31.86 23.62
CA ALA A 290 13.93 -30.53 23.27
C ALA A 290 15.07 -29.84 22.53
N ARG A 291 15.01 -29.88 21.18
CA ARG A 291 16.01 -29.21 20.36
C ARG A 291 15.93 -27.75 20.76
N PRO A 292 17.05 -27.11 21.13
CA PRO A 292 16.99 -25.78 21.70
C PRO A 292 16.21 -24.90 20.72
N PRO A 293 15.11 -24.25 21.16
CA PRO A 293 14.42 -23.30 20.29
C PRO A 293 15.49 -22.34 19.80
N MET A 294 15.47 -22.03 18.50
CA MET A 294 16.25 -20.89 18.07
C MET A 294 15.77 -19.72 18.92
N SER A 295 16.70 -19.20 19.68
CA SER A 295 16.46 -18.21 20.70
C SER A 295 15.69 -17.04 20.10
N ARG A 296 14.63 -16.64 20.79
CA ARG A 296 13.85 -15.42 20.50
C ARG A 296 14.75 -14.18 20.32
N TRP A 297 16.01 -14.26 20.76
CA TRP A 297 17.04 -13.25 20.54
C TRP A 297 17.31 -12.94 19.07
N TYR A 298 17.21 -13.89 18.12
CA TYR A 298 17.45 -13.56 16.70
C TYR A 298 16.38 -12.61 16.15
N GLY A 299 15.10 -12.86 16.44
CA GLY A 299 14.01 -11.96 16.08
C GLY A 299 14.15 -10.60 16.75
N ALA A 300 14.48 -10.57 18.05
CA ALA A 300 14.72 -9.34 18.80
C ALA A 300 15.91 -8.54 18.25
N LEU A 301 17.00 -9.23 17.88
CA LEU A 301 18.19 -8.61 17.30
C LEU A 301 17.91 -8.06 15.91
N GLY A 302 17.13 -8.77 15.09
CA GLY A 302 16.67 -8.27 13.80
C GLY A 302 15.84 -6.99 13.95
N ALA A 303 14.92 -6.94 14.92
CA ALA A 303 14.16 -5.73 15.21
C ALA A 303 15.05 -4.58 15.71
N ALA A 304 16.00 -4.86 16.60
CA ALA A 304 16.95 -3.87 17.10
C ALA A 304 17.85 -3.31 15.99
N PHE A 305 18.41 -4.17 15.14
CA PHE A 305 19.19 -3.74 13.97
C PHE A 305 18.34 -2.96 12.97
N GLY A 306 17.06 -3.31 12.80
CA GLY A 306 16.13 -2.54 11.98
C GLY A 306 15.94 -1.12 12.53
N ALA A 307 15.68 -1.00 13.84
CA ALA A 307 15.54 0.30 14.50
C ALA A 307 16.82 1.15 14.36
N VAL A 308 17.99 0.57 14.62
CA VAL A 308 19.29 1.25 14.45
C VAL A 308 19.53 1.65 13.00
N GLY A 309 19.15 0.80 12.03
CA GLY A 309 19.31 1.10 10.61
C GLY A 309 18.44 2.29 10.16
N VAL A 310 17.20 2.38 10.66
CA VAL A 310 16.33 3.54 10.40
C VAL A 310 16.91 4.81 11.02
N MET A 311 17.39 4.73 12.26
CA MET A 311 18.05 5.85 12.94
C MET A 311 19.30 6.31 12.18
N ALA A 312 20.14 5.36 11.75
CA ALA A 312 21.35 5.65 10.99
C ALA A 312 21.04 6.29 9.63
N GLY A 313 20.03 5.81 8.90
CA GLY A 313 19.59 6.42 7.64
C GLY A 313 19.08 7.85 7.81
N ALA A 314 18.27 8.11 8.85
CA ALA A 314 17.80 9.45 9.16
C ALA A 314 18.95 10.38 9.58
N PHE A 315 19.89 9.87 10.37
CA PHE A 315 21.09 10.60 10.78
C PHE A 315 22.02 10.92 9.60
N GLY A 316 22.16 10.01 8.63
CA GLY A 316 22.88 10.26 7.38
C GLY A 316 22.26 11.43 6.59
N ALA A 317 20.95 11.36 6.35
CA ALA A 317 20.22 12.32 5.52
C ALA A 317 20.14 13.73 6.12
N HIS A 318 20.07 13.85 7.45
CA HIS A 318 19.82 15.12 8.14
C HIS A 318 20.98 15.61 9.01
N GLY A 319 21.79 14.70 9.57
CA GLY A 319 22.84 15.03 10.54
C GLY A 319 24.26 15.01 9.96
N LEU A 320 24.54 14.14 8.99
CA LEU A 320 25.90 13.97 8.43
C LEU A 320 26.10 14.58 7.05
N LYS A 321 25.03 14.97 6.36
CA LYS A 321 25.08 15.45 4.97
C LYS A 321 26.00 16.66 4.75
N GLU A 322 26.10 17.55 5.73
CA GLU A 322 26.96 18.74 5.69
C GLU A 322 28.34 18.49 6.32
N ALA A 323 28.50 17.41 7.10
CA ALA A 323 29.71 17.10 7.85
C ALA A 323 30.66 16.13 7.11
N LEU A 324 30.12 15.29 6.23
CA LEU A 324 30.89 14.28 5.49
C LEU A 324 31.00 14.65 4.01
N SER A 325 32.13 14.25 3.40
CA SER A 325 32.27 14.33 1.94
C SER A 325 31.24 13.44 1.24
N PRO A 326 30.83 13.73 -0.01
CA PRO A 326 29.86 12.93 -0.73
C PRO A 326 30.23 11.44 -0.82
N ALA A 327 31.51 11.13 -0.96
CA ALA A 327 32.00 9.75 -0.98
C ALA A 327 31.81 9.04 0.37
N ARG A 328 32.09 9.73 1.49
CA ARG A 328 31.93 9.16 2.84
C ARG A 328 30.46 9.04 3.25
N LEU A 329 29.63 9.98 2.79
CA LEU A 329 28.18 9.89 2.95
C LEU A 329 27.61 8.69 2.17
N ALA A 330 28.09 8.43 0.95
CA ALA A 330 27.69 7.24 0.19
C ALA A 330 28.08 5.93 0.89
N ILE A 331 29.24 5.89 1.57
CA ILE A 331 29.66 4.75 2.41
C ILE A 331 28.69 4.57 3.58
N TRP A 332 28.31 5.65 4.27
CA TRP A 332 27.33 5.63 5.34
C TRP A 332 25.97 5.10 4.88
N ASP A 333 25.47 5.63 3.75
CA ASP A 333 24.18 5.22 3.18
C ASP A 333 24.19 3.74 2.78
N THR A 334 25.30 3.25 2.23
CA THR A 334 25.50 1.83 1.92
C THR A 334 25.42 0.97 3.17
N ALA A 335 26.06 1.39 4.27
CA ALA A 335 26.00 0.68 5.55
C ALA A 335 24.57 0.59 6.10
N ALA A 336 23.82 1.69 6.06
CA ALA A 336 22.44 1.76 6.52
C ALA A 336 21.48 0.90 5.67
N GLU A 337 21.65 0.93 4.34
CA GLU A 337 20.87 0.10 3.43
C GLU A 337 21.11 -1.39 3.69
N TYR A 338 22.38 -1.82 3.76
CA TYR A 338 22.73 -3.21 4.02
C TYR A 338 22.26 -3.67 5.40
N GLN A 339 22.36 -2.82 6.43
CA GLN A 339 21.85 -3.13 7.76
C GLN A 339 20.34 -3.35 7.74
N LEU A 340 19.56 -2.49 7.07
CA LEU A 340 18.11 -2.64 7.00
C LEU A 340 17.68 -3.91 6.25
N VAL A 341 18.33 -4.21 5.12
CA VAL A 341 18.05 -5.43 4.35
C VAL A 341 18.31 -6.68 5.20
N HIS A 342 19.45 -6.73 5.89
CA HIS A 342 19.84 -7.90 6.66
C HIS A 342 19.19 -7.99 8.04
N ALA A 343 18.69 -6.88 8.60
CA ALA A 343 17.78 -6.89 9.74
C ALA A 343 16.48 -7.62 9.41
N VAL A 344 15.88 -7.35 8.23
CA VAL A 344 14.71 -8.07 7.74
C VAL A 344 15.05 -9.54 7.46
N ALA A 345 16.18 -9.81 6.80
CA ALA A 345 16.64 -11.17 6.54
C ALA A 345 16.82 -11.99 7.83
N LEU A 346 17.31 -11.36 8.90
CA LEU A 346 17.48 -11.96 10.22
C LEU A 346 16.13 -12.31 10.88
N VAL A 347 15.14 -11.41 10.81
CA VAL A 347 13.77 -11.71 11.27
C VAL A 347 13.16 -12.86 10.47
N LEU A 348 13.36 -12.89 9.15
CA LEU A 348 12.90 -13.99 8.30
C LEU A 348 13.57 -15.32 8.66
N ALA A 349 14.89 -15.31 8.89
CA ALA A 349 15.62 -16.50 9.32
C ALA A 349 15.10 -17.05 10.66
N TRP A 350 14.77 -16.17 11.61
CA TRP A 350 14.09 -16.56 12.85
C TRP A 350 12.71 -17.16 12.59
N LEU A 351 11.86 -16.52 11.78
CA LEU A 351 10.53 -17.05 11.44
C LEU A 351 10.59 -18.41 10.73
N VAL A 352 11.58 -18.61 9.86
CA VAL A 352 11.82 -19.90 9.19
C VAL A 352 12.29 -20.94 10.20
N ALA A 353 13.15 -20.57 11.15
CA ALA A 353 13.61 -21.47 12.19
C ALA A 353 12.50 -21.98 13.12
N GLU A 354 11.51 -21.14 13.43
CA GLU A 354 10.32 -21.52 14.21
C GLU A 354 9.48 -22.58 13.50
N ARG A 355 9.48 -22.59 12.15
CA ARG A 355 8.69 -23.52 11.34
C ARG A 355 9.47 -24.76 10.88
N VAL A 356 10.75 -24.58 10.59
CA VAL A 356 11.63 -25.62 10.02
C VAL A 356 12.93 -25.64 10.82
N PRO A 357 12.92 -26.25 12.03
CA PRO A 357 14.10 -26.27 12.88
C PRO A 357 15.22 -27.07 12.23
N GLY A 358 16.42 -26.49 12.19
CA GLY A 358 17.59 -27.11 11.56
C GLY A 358 18.87 -26.30 11.74
N ARG A 359 20.02 -26.96 11.51
CA ARG A 359 21.34 -26.29 11.56
C ARG A 359 21.43 -25.14 10.54
N ALA A 360 20.85 -25.31 9.36
CA ALA A 360 20.86 -24.30 8.30
C ALA A 360 20.19 -22.98 8.73
N ALA A 361 19.02 -23.02 9.37
CA ALA A 361 18.34 -21.82 9.86
C ALA A 361 19.14 -21.11 10.98
N ARG A 362 19.82 -21.86 11.85
CA ARG A 362 20.73 -21.31 12.89
C ARG A 362 21.93 -20.62 12.28
N VAL A 363 22.57 -21.26 11.30
CA VAL A 363 23.69 -20.68 10.55
C VAL A 363 23.24 -19.41 9.85
N ALA A 364 22.05 -19.39 9.24
CA ALA A 364 21.50 -18.19 8.61
C ALA A 364 21.37 -17.03 9.61
N GLY A 365 20.74 -17.26 10.76
CA GLY A 365 20.58 -16.24 11.79
C GLY A 365 21.92 -15.70 12.33
N ALA A 366 22.87 -16.60 12.66
CA ALA A 366 24.18 -16.21 13.15
C ALA A 366 24.99 -15.43 12.09
N ALA A 367 24.95 -15.88 10.84
CA ALA A 367 25.71 -15.26 9.75
C ALA A 367 25.16 -13.88 9.39
N PHE A 368 23.83 -13.68 9.36
CA PHE A 368 23.25 -12.34 9.20
C PHE A 368 23.60 -11.41 10.35
N ALA A 369 23.51 -11.88 11.60
CA ALA A 369 23.85 -11.05 12.76
C ALA A 369 25.33 -10.62 12.73
N CYS A 370 26.24 -11.57 12.48
CA CYS A 370 27.67 -11.30 12.32
C CYS A 370 27.93 -10.34 11.15
N GLY A 371 27.28 -10.58 10.00
CA GLY A 371 27.41 -9.71 8.84
C GLY A 371 26.98 -8.27 9.13
N VAL A 372 25.88 -8.05 9.85
CA VAL A 372 25.46 -6.68 10.22
C VAL A 372 26.52 -6.00 11.07
N LEU A 373 27.05 -6.68 12.08
CA LEU A 373 28.06 -6.11 12.97
C LEU A 373 29.38 -5.82 12.24
N VAL A 374 29.87 -6.76 11.43
CA VAL A 374 31.17 -6.65 10.75
C VAL A 374 31.10 -5.77 9.51
N PHE A 375 30.15 -6.02 8.61
CA PHE A 375 30.01 -5.26 7.36
C PHE A 375 29.52 -3.84 7.64
N CYS A 376 28.35 -3.71 8.27
CA CYS A 376 27.73 -2.39 8.44
C CYS A 376 28.49 -1.57 9.48
N GLY A 377 28.90 -2.20 10.60
CA GLY A 377 29.70 -1.55 11.63
C GLY A 377 31.03 -1.01 11.09
N SER A 378 31.78 -1.80 10.30
CA SER A 378 33.04 -1.32 9.70
C SER A 378 32.84 -0.16 8.74
N LEU A 379 31.76 -0.18 7.94
CA LEU A 379 31.46 0.92 7.02
C LEU A 379 31.02 2.20 7.73
N TYR A 380 30.22 2.14 8.80
CA TYR A 380 29.91 3.34 9.60
C TYR A 380 31.17 3.94 10.23
N LEU A 381 32.03 3.08 10.80
CA LEU A 381 33.28 3.53 11.38
C LEU A 381 34.20 4.11 10.30
N LEU A 382 34.33 3.49 9.14
CA LEU A 382 35.08 4.02 8.00
C LEU A 382 34.52 5.38 7.55
N ALA A 383 33.20 5.50 7.45
CA ALA A 383 32.53 6.73 7.04
C ALA A 383 32.81 7.90 8.00
N VAL A 384 32.96 7.67 9.31
CA VAL A 384 33.20 8.72 10.31
C VAL A 384 34.69 8.93 10.64
N THR A 385 35.51 7.88 10.58
CA THR A 385 36.93 7.95 10.97
C THR A 385 37.92 8.05 9.80
N ASP A 386 37.51 7.70 8.58
CA ASP A 386 38.37 7.58 7.39
C ASP A 386 39.50 6.54 7.51
N VAL A 387 39.44 5.65 8.51
CA VAL A 387 40.47 4.62 8.74
C VAL A 387 40.32 3.50 7.71
N ARG A 388 41.15 3.56 6.66
CA ARG A 388 41.06 2.68 5.48
C ARG A 388 41.16 1.18 5.77
N TRP A 389 41.86 0.77 6.83
CA TRP A 389 41.98 -0.65 7.20
C TRP A 389 40.62 -1.28 7.57
N LEU A 390 39.66 -0.48 8.06
CA LEU A 390 38.29 -0.94 8.30
C LEU A 390 37.62 -1.45 7.02
N GLY A 391 37.95 -0.85 5.86
CA GLY A 391 37.46 -1.30 4.56
C GLY A 391 37.99 -2.69 4.17
N ALA A 392 39.14 -3.12 4.69
CA ALA A 392 39.67 -4.47 4.46
C ALA A 392 38.93 -5.54 5.29
N ILE A 393 38.27 -5.14 6.38
CA ILE A 393 37.45 -6.04 7.20
C ILE A 393 36.05 -6.23 6.59
N THR A 394 35.52 -5.22 5.93
CA THR A 394 34.17 -5.22 5.35
C THR A 394 33.85 -6.47 4.51
N PRO A 395 34.74 -6.98 3.62
CA PRO A 395 34.48 -8.19 2.85
C PRO A 395 34.16 -9.43 3.69
N LEU A 396 34.71 -9.56 4.89
CA LEU A 396 34.41 -10.67 5.80
C LEU A 396 32.94 -10.69 6.23
N GLY A 397 32.38 -9.50 6.49
CA GLY A 397 30.95 -9.35 6.76
C GLY A 397 30.10 -9.63 5.53
N GLY A 398 30.59 -9.30 4.33
CA GLY A 398 29.94 -9.64 3.06
C GLY A 398 29.87 -11.14 2.83
N VAL A 399 30.94 -11.87 3.13
CA VAL A 399 30.96 -13.34 3.12
C VAL A 399 29.95 -13.91 4.11
N ALA A 400 29.85 -13.34 5.32
CA ALA A 400 28.83 -13.74 6.30
C ALA A 400 27.40 -13.54 5.76
N PHE A 401 27.11 -12.44 5.06
CA PHE A 401 25.81 -12.26 4.40
C PHE A 401 25.54 -13.31 3.33
N ILE A 402 26.52 -13.63 2.48
CA ILE A 402 26.39 -14.68 1.46
C ILE A 402 26.08 -16.03 2.13
N VAL A 403 26.84 -16.40 3.16
CA VAL A 403 26.60 -17.63 3.95
C VAL A 403 25.20 -17.62 4.55
N GLY A 404 24.74 -16.47 5.06
CA GLY A 404 23.40 -16.31 5.62
C GLY A 404 22.29 -16.62 4.63
N TRP A 405 22.38 -16.04 3.42
CA TRP A 405 21.41 -16.28 2.35
C TRP A 405 21.42 -17.71 1.83
N LEU A 406 22.61 -18.30 1.63
CA LEU A 406 22.74 -19.69 1.21
C LEU A 406 22.18 -20.66 2.26
N ALA A 407 22.46 -20.42 3.53
CA ALA A 407 21.94 -21.22 4.63
C ALA A 407 20.41 -21.09 4.77
N LEU A 408 19.85 -19.90 4.54
CA LEU A 408 18.40 -19.70 4.52
C LEU A 408 17.74 -20.44 3.35
N ALA A 409 18.34 -20.39 2.16
CA ALA A 409 17.87 -21.15 1.00
C ALA A 409 17.89 -22.67 1.25
N LEU A 410 18.95 -23.19 1.88
CA LEU A 410 19.04 -24.60 2.28
C LEU A 410 18.00 -24.98 3.33
N ALA A 411 17.68 -24.08 4.27
CA ALA A 411 16.64 -24.31 5.27
C ALA A 411 15.23 -24.43 4.66
N LEU A 412 14.98 -23.70 3.57
CA LEU A 412 13.70 -23.68 2.85
C LEU A 412 13.56 -24.78 1.79
N ARG A 413 14.63 -25.50 1.47
CA ARG A 413 14.60 -26.57 0.46
C ARG A 413 13.64 -27.68 0.89
N PRO A 414 12.69 -28.11 0.03
CA PRO A 414 11.84 -29.26 0.33
C PRO A 414 12.71 -30.48 0.59
N ARG A 415 12.53 -31.14 1.74
CA ARG A 415 13.05 -32.49 1.93
C ARG A 415 12.18 -33.41 1.08
N GLY A 416 12.70 -33.88 -0.04
CA GLY A 416 12.04 -34.94 -0.80
C GLY A 416 11.81 -36.14 0.12
N ALA A 417 10.67 -36.82 -0.02
CA ALA A 417 10.42 -38.10 0.60
C ALA A 417 11.46 -39.10 0.06
N GLY A 418 12.55 -39.28 0.79
CA GLY A 418 13.65 -40.15 0.40
C GLY A 418 14.48 -40.48 1.62
N GLY A 419 14.32 -41.71 2.11
CA GLY A 419 15.03 -42.24 3.28
C GLY A 419 14.14 -42.89 4.33
N ALA A 420 13.12 -43.66 3.91
CA ALA A 420 12.74 -44.86 4.64
C ALA A 420 13.58 -45.98 4.03
N SER A 421 14.65 -46.35 4.71
CA SER A 421 15.44 -47.55 4.48
C SER A 421 15.89 -48.07 5.83
#